data_AF-A0A7Z9E3L4-F1
#
_entry.id   AF-A0A7Z9E3L4-F1
#
_cell.length_a   1.000
_cell.length_b   1.000
_cell.length_c   1.000
_cell.angle_alpha   90.00
_cell.angle_beta   90.00
_cell.angle_gamma   90.00
#
_symmetry.space_group_name_H-M   'P 1'
#
loop_
_entity.id
_entity.type
_entity.pdbx_description
1 polymer ?
#
loop_
_entity_poly.entity_id
_entity_poly.type
_entity_poly.pdbx_seq_one_letter_code
_entity_poly.pdbx_strand_id
1 'polypeptide(L)'
;MLKLIEKIHVKSMTKLLKLVERLLAEPPEIQFSDINTLLEAFGFREIRSTGSHHIFRNDQGQNLVVPKTGGKMVKRTYIKQIIRLLDLEIWYAKHKNTK
;
A
#
# COMPACT_ATOMS: atom_id res chain seq x y z
N MET A 1 -12.98 -14.34 20.87
CA MET A 1 -12.67 -13.61 22.12
C MET A 1 -11.52 -12.63 21.85
N LEU A 2 -11.89 -11.46 21.30
CA LEU A 2 -11.26 -10.15 21.46
C LEU A 2 -9.76 -10.06 21.78
N LYS A 3 -8.83 -10.25 20.82
CA LYS A 3 -7.47 -9.63 20.84
C LYS A 3 -6.82 -9.53 19.42
N LEU A 4 -7.53 -9.03 18.42
CA LEU A 4 -6.87 -8.57 17.17
C LEU A 4 -7.46 -7.25 16.64
N ILE A 5 -8.08 -6.46 17.53
CA ILE A 5 -8.72 -5.19 17.16
C ILE A 5 -7.78 -3.98 17.43
N GLU A 6 -6.57 -4.16 18.00
CA GLU A 6 -5.74 -3.03 18.47
C GLU A 6 -4.22 -3.07 18.16
N LYS A 7 -3.75 -3.90 17.24
CA LYS A 7 -2.35 -3.83 16.75
C LYS A 7 -2.40 -3.93 15.24
N ILE A 8 -2.46 -2.82 14.52
CA ILE A 8 -1.32 -1.98 14.16
C ILE A 8 -1.82 -0.52 14.11
N HIS A 9 -0.96 0.45 14.41
CA HIS A 9 -1.25 1.88 14.36
C HIS A 9 -1.82 2.31 12.99
N VAL A 10 -3.12 2.15 12.80
CA VAL A 10 -3.84 2.58 11.59
C VAL A 10 -3.84 4.10 11.60
N LYS A 11 -3.08 4.69 10.68
CA LYS A 11 -3.33 6.07 10.22
C LYS A 11 -4.83 6.18 9.94
N SER A 12 -5.48 7.23 10.45
CA SER A 12 -6.94 7.38 10.35
C SER A 12 -7.50 7.00 8.97
N MET A 13 -8.67 6.34 8.92
CA MET A 13 -9.31 5.90 7.67
C MET A 13 -9.35 7.00 6.60
N THR A 14 -9.56 8.25 7.01
CA THR A 14 -9.50 9.44 6.14
C THR A 14 -8.14 9.64 5.46
N LYS A 15 -7.01 9.41 6.15
CA LYS A 15 -5.66 9.49 5.57
C LYS A 15 -5.43 8.35 4.57
N LEU A 16 -5.90 7.14 4.87
CA LEU A 16 -5.81 6.01 3.95
C LEU A 16 -6.63 6.26 2.67
N LEU A 17 -7.86 6.77 2.78
CA LEU A 17 -8.67 7.15 1.63
C LEU A 17 -7.98 8.18 0.73
N LYS A 18 -7.38 9.23 1.31
CA LYS A 18 -6.62 10.23 0.55
C LYS A 18 -5.37 9.64 -0.12
N LEU A 19 -4.72 8.69 0.53
CA LEU A 19 -3.58 7.99 -0.05
C LEU A 19 -4.02 7.12 -1.24
N VAL A 20 -5.09 6.35 -1.09
CA VAL A 20 -5.65 5.53 -2.19
C VAL A 20 -6.07 6.40 -3.36
N GLU A 21 -6.76 7.52 -3.10
CA GLU A 21 -7.13 8.50 -4.13
C GLU A 21 -5.91 9.04 -4.88
N ARG A 22 -4.82 9.38 -4.18
CA ARG A 22 -3.56 9.80 -4.81
C ARG A 22 -2.94 8.70 -5.67
N LEU A 23 -3.01 7.43 -5.27
CA LEU A 23 -2.53 6.33 -6.11
C LEU A 23 -3.40 6.17 -7.36
N LEU A 24 -4.73 6.21 -7.23
CA LEU A 24 -5.68 6.08 -8.33
C LEU A 24 -5.55 7.21 -9.38
N ALA A 25 -5.02 8.37 -9.00
CA ALA A 25 -4.61 9.41 -9.94
C ALA A 25 -3.37 9.05 -10.79
N GLU A 26 -2.76 7.89 -10.55
CA GLU A 26 -1.59 7.35 -11.24
C GLU A 26 -0.44 8.36 -11.43
N PRO A 27 0.11 8.97 -10.35
CA PRO A 27 1.20 9.91 -10.48
C PRO A 27 2.42 9.26 -11.14
N PRO A 28 3.33 10.05 -11.75
CA PRO A 28 4.55 9.50 -12.36
C PRO A 28 5.43 8.75 -11.33
N GLU A 29 5.38 9.18 -10.07
CA GLU A 29 6.02 8.53 -8.94
C GLU A 29 5.36 8.90 -7.61
N ILE A 30 5.60 8.08 -6.59
CA ILE A 30 5.12 8.30 -5.21
C ILE A 30 6.21 7.92 -4.20
N GLN A 31 6.14 8.47 -3.00
CA GLN A 31 7.07 8.12 -1.93
C GLN A 31 6.95 6.63 -1.57
N PHE A 32 8.07 5.96 -1.33
CA PHE A 32 8.06 4.58 -0.87
C PHE A 32 7.35 4.42 0.48
N SER A 33 7.47 5.41 1.37
CA SER A 33 6.78 5.39 2.67
C SER A 33 5.26 5.39 2.53
N ASP A 34 4.73 6.03 1.48
CA ASP A 34 3.31 5.98 1.12
C ASP A 34 2.93 4.56 0.64
N ILE A 35 3.75 3.93 -0.20
CA ILE A 35 3.54 2.53 -0.62
C ILE A 35 3.62 1.57 0.58
N ASN A 36 4.61 1.73 1.46
CA ASN A 36 4.74 0.91 2.67
C ASN A 36 3.49 1.02 3.55
N THR A 37 3.04 2.26 3.81
CA THR A 37 1.81 2.53 4.57
C THR A 37 0.60 1.83 3.95
N LEU A 38 0.45 1.92 2.63
CA LEU A 38 -0.64 1.29 1.91
C LEU A 38 -0.57 -0.24 2.04
N LEU A 39 0.58 -0.83 1.77
CA LEU A 39 0.77 -2.28 1.81
C LEU A 39 0.51 -2.85 3.22
N GLU A 40 0.99 -2.19 4.27
CA GLU A 40 0.69 -2.54 5.66
C GLU A 40 -0.82 -2.51 5.96
N ALA A 41 -1.54 -1.49 5.48
CA ALA A 41 -2.98 -1.38 5.65
C ALA A 41 -3.77 -2.50 4.92
N PHE A 42 -3.17 -3.11 3.90
CA PHE A 42 -3.72 -4.23 3.13
C PHE A 42 -3.11 -5.59 3.55
N GLY A 43 -2.45 -5.67 4.71
CA GLY A 43 -1.98 -6.93 5.29
C GLY A 43 -0.67 -7.46 4.70
N PHE A 44 0.09 -6.65 3.96
CA PHE A 44 1.44 -6.97 3.57
C PHE A 44 2.44 -6.46 4.61
N ARG A 45 3.50 -7.22 4.84
CA ARG A 45 4.66 -6.82 5.65
C ARG A 45 5.93 -6.88 4.84
N GLU A 46 6.83 -5.94 5.08
CA GLU A 46 8.15 -5.94 4.47
C GLU A 46 9.01 -7.07 5.08
N ILE A 47 9.47 -8.00 4.26
CA ILE A 47 10.31 -9.14 4.68
C ILE A 47 11.77 -9.02 4.24
N ARG A 48 12.06 -8.10 3.31
CA ARG A 48 13.41 -7.78 2.89
C ARG A 48 13.50 -6.31 2.50
N SER A 49 14.46 -5.62 3.10
CA SER A 49 14.70 -4.19 2.96
C SER A 49 16.07 -3.82 2.40
N THR A 50 16.85 -4.79 1.94
CA THR A 50 18.22 -4.59 1.46
C THR A 50 18.27 -4.21 -0.02
N GLY A 51 18.91 -3.06 -0.31
CA GLY A 51 19.06 -2.54 -1.67
C GLY A 51 17.82 -1.78 -2.16
N SER A 52 17.69 -1.61 -3.48
CA SER A 52 16.56 -0.89 -4.07
C SER A 52 15.29 -1.74 -4.18
N HIS A 53 15.38 -3.07 -4.16
CA HIS A 53 14.23 -3.97 -4.37
C HIS A 53 13.71 -4.48 -3.04
N HIS A 54 12.67 -3.84 -2.54
CA HIS A 54 12.02 -4.22 -1.29
C HIS A 54 11.02 -5.34 -1.55
N ILE A 55 10.95 -6.34 -0.67
CA ILE A 55 10.03 -7.47 -0.80
C ILE A 55 9.00 -7.42 0.32
N PHE A 56 7.74 -7.48 -0.07
CA PHE A 56 6.57 -7.54 0.80
C PHE A 56 5.93 -8.91 0.71
N ARG A 57 5.37 -9.39 1.82
CA ARG A 57 4.64 -10.66 1.90
C ARG A 57 3.36 -10.49 2.72
N ASN A 58 2.24 -11.03 2.26
CA ASN A 58 1.02 -11.13 3.05
C ASN A 58 0.92 -12.48 3.79
N ASP A 59 -0.08 -12.64 4.65
CA ASP A 59 -0.28 -13.86 5.44
C ASP A 59 -0.66 -15.08 4.58
N GLN A 60 -1.08 -14.87 3.33
CA GLN A 60 -1.31 -15.93 2.35
C GLN A 60 -0.03 -16.37 1.63
N GLY A 61 1.12 -15.77 1.96
CA GLY A 61 2.42 -16.11 1.36
C GLY A 61 2.68 -15.43 0.01
N GLN A 62 1.78 -14.57 -0.47
CA GLN A 62 1.96 -13.82 -1.71
C GLN A 62 3.07 -12.79 -1.56
N ASN A 63 4.03 -12.78 -2.49
CA ASN A 63 5.13 -11.82 -2.49
C ASN A 63 4.87 -10.68 -3.48
N LEU A 64 5.29 -9.48 -3.14
CA LEU A 64 5.32 -8.30 -4.01
C LEU A 64 6.71 -7.66 -3.92
N VAL A 65 7.34 -7.38 -5.07
CA VAL A 65 8.60 -6.65 -5.13
C VAL A 65 8.31 -5.19 -5.50
N VAL A 66 8.82 -4.26 -4.69
CA VAL A 66 8.66 -2.81 -4.88
C VAL A 66 10.04 -2.15 -4.98
N PRO A 67 10.45 -1.71 -6.18
CA PRO A 67 11.72 -1.01 -6.35
C PRO A 67 11.66 0.46 -5.92
N LYS A 68 12.67 0.89 -5.15
CA LYS A 68 13.00 2.27 -4.83
C LYS A 68 13.93 2.86 -5.88
N THR A 69 13.47 3.91 -6.56
CA THR A 69 14.30 4.79 -7.38
C THR A 69 14.81 5.95 -6.54
N GLY A 70 16.12 6.26 -6.64
CA GLY A 70 16.74 7.35 -5.89
C GLY A 70 16.60 7.21 -4.37
N GLY A 71 16.43 5.98 -3.87
CA GLY A 71 16.28 5.66 -2.44
C GLY A 71 14.93 6.00 -1.81
N LYS A 72 14.02 6.68 -2.52
CA LYS A 72 12.79 7.22 -1.91
C LYS A 72 11.52 7.10 -2.76
N MET A 73 11.62 6.93 -4.08
CA MET A 73 10.46 6.97 -4.98
C MET A 73 10.11 5.60 -5.56
N VAL A 74 8.83 5.39 -5.86
CA VAL A 74 8.30 4.24 -6.61
C VAL A 74 7.67 4.74 -7.89
N LYS A 75 8.06 4.18 -9.04
CA LYS A 75 7.61 4.62 -10.37
C LYS A 75 6.19 4.17 -10.70
N ARG A 76 5.50 4.94 -11.55
CA ARG A 76 4.12 4.69 -12.04
C ARG A 76 3.84 3.24 -12.41
N THR A 77 4.77 2.55 -13.06
CA THR A 77 4.62 1.14 -13.43
C THR A 77 4.27 0.26 -12.23
N TYR A 78 4.95 0.44 -11.11
CA TYR A 78 4.68 -0.29 -9.87
C TYR A 78 3.42 0.22 -9.17
N ILE A 79 3.11 1.51 -9.28
CA ILE A 79 1.84 2.08 -8.79
C ILE A 79 0.65 1.36 -9.45
N LYS A 80 0.65 1.23 -10.79
CA LYS A 80 -0.40 0.52 -11.54
C LYS A 80 -0.50 -0.96 -11.14
N GLN A 81 0.63 -1.62 -10.92
CA GLN A 81 0.65 -3.01 -10.45
C GLN A 81 -0.01 -3.13 -9.07
N ILE A 82 0.31 -2.23 -8.15
CA ILE A 82 -0.26 -2.21 -6.79
C ILE A 82 -1.76 -1.89 -6.83
N ILE A 83 -2.20 -0.95 -7.67
CA ILE A 83 -3.64 -0.64 -7.84
C ILE A 83 -4.43 -1.90 -8.22
N ARG A 84 -3.92 -2.66 -9.19
CA ARG A 84 -4.55 -3.91 -9.66
C ARG A 84 -4.46 -5.03 -8.64
N LEU A 85 -3.31 -5.19 -7.99
CA LEU A 85 -3.08 -6.23 -7.00
C LEU A 85 -4.04 -6.14 -5.82
N LEU A 86 -4.34 -4.91 -5.38
CA LEU A 86 -5.13 -4.63 -4.19
C LEU A 86 -6.59 -4.26 -4.50
N ASP A 87 -6.99 -4.31 -5.78
CA ASP A 87 -8.31 -3.88 -6.25
C ASP A 87 -8.73 -2.50 -5.71
N LEU A 88 -7.80 -1.52 -5.77
CA LEU A 88 -7.99 -0.24 -5.09
C LEU A 88 -9.20 0.55 -5.57
N GLU A 89 -9.60 0.41 -6.83
CA GLU A 89 -10.80 1.05 -7.38
C GLU A 89 -12.07 0.55 -6.68
N ILE A 90 -12.19 -0.77 -6.52
CA ILE A 90 -13.31 -1.43 -5.85
C ILE A 90 -13.30 -1.07 -4.36
N TRP A 91 -12.13 -1.16 -3.73
CA TRP A 91 -11.97 -0.82 -2.32
C TRP A 91 -12.33 0.66 -2.07
N TYR A 92 -11.86 1.59 -2.89
CA TYR A 92 -12.13 3.02 -2.74
C TYR A 92 -13.62 3.35 -2.92
N ALA A 93 -14.28 2.79 -3.94
CA ALA A 93 -15.70 2.99 -4.18
C ALA A 93 -16.57 2.54 -2.99
N LYS A 94 -16.22 1.41 -2.37
CA LYS A 94 -16.93 0.88 -1.19
C LYS A 94 -16.84 1.80 0.03
N HIS A 95 -15.68 2.43 0.26
CA HIS A 95 -15.40 3.19 1.48
C HIS A 95 -15.60 4.70 1.33
N LYS A 96 -15.62 5.24 0.11
CA LYS A 96 -15.92 6.66 -0.15
C LYS A 96 -17.37 7.02 0.16
N ASN A 97 -18.29 6.10 -0.13
CA ASN A 97 -19.73 6.31 -0.02
C ASN A 97 -20.31 6.01 1.37
N THR A 98 -19.46 5.67 2.34
CA THR A 98 -19.87 5.37 3.72
C THR A 98 -19.89 6.62 4.63
N LYS A 99 -20.06 7.81 4.04
CA LYS A 99 -20.17 9.09 4.75
C LYS A 99 -21.58 9.64 4.68
#